data_AF-A0A940ZCU6-F1
#
_entry.id   AF-A0A940ZCU6-F1
#
_cell.length_a   1.000
_cell.length_b   1.000
_cell.length_c   1.000
_cell.angle_alpha   90.00
_cell.angle_beta   90.00
_cell.angle_gamma   90.00
#
_symmetry.space_group_name_H-M   'P 1'
#
loop_
_entity.id
_entity.type
_entity.pdbx_description
1 polymer ?
#
loop_
_entity_poly.entity_id
_entity_poly.type
_entity_poly.pdbx_seq_one_letter_code
_entity_poly.pdbx_strand_id
1 'polypeptide(L)' 'MKDARREFEKNFILKKLLENDENISKTAEVIGIERSNLHRKIKSYGIELRKEG' A
#
# COMPACT_ATOMS: atom_id res chain seq x y z
N MET A 1 -7.90 -20.05 -1.25
CA MET A 1 -7.91 -19.23 -0.01
C MET A 1 -6.77 -18.20 0.05
N LYS A 2 -5.55 -18.52 -0.37
CA LYS A 2 -4.40 -17.58 -0.30
C LYS A 2 -4.59 -16.33 -1.19
N ASP A 3 -5.24 -16.47 -2.33
CA ASP A 3 -5.41 -15.36 -3.28
C ASP A 3 -6.43 -14.32 -2.80
N ALA A 4 -7.51 -14.74 -2.14
CA ALA A 4 -8.52 -13.84 -1.59
C ALA A 4 -7.93 -12.89 -0.52
N ARG A 5 -7.05 -13.40 0.33
CA ARG A 5 -6.35 -12.58 1.33
C ARG A 5 -5.38 -11.60 0.67
N ARG A 6 -4.70 -12.04 -0.40
CA ARG A 6 -3.76 -11.22 -1.16
C ARG A 6 -4.47 -10.05 -1.84
N GLU A 7 -5.58 -10.33 -2.53
CA GLU A 7 -6.41 -9.33 -3.20
C GLU A 7 -7.03 -8.34 -2.21
N PHE A 8 -7.57 -8.84 -1.08
CA PHE A 8 -8.08 -7.99 -0.03
C PHE A 8 -7.02 -7.03 0.51
N GLU A 9 -5.83 -7.54 0.82
CA GLU A 9 -4.74 -6.73 1.36
C GLU A 9 -4.22 -5.71 0.33
N LYS A 10 -4.12 -6.10 -0.95
CA LYS A 10 -3.80 -5.18 -2.05
C LYS A 10 -4.82 -4.04 -2.15
N ASN A 11 -6.11 -4.37 -2.18
CA ASN A 11 -7.19 -3.38 -2.28
C ASN A 11 -7.25 -2.47 -1.04
N PHE A 12 -7.01 -3.02 0.14
CA PHE A 12 -6.92 -2.24 1.37
C PHE A 12 -5.78 -1.21 1.33
N ILE A 13 -4.58 -1.65 0.94
CA ILE A 13 -3.40 -0.77 0.82
C ILE A 13 -3.64 0.29 -0.26
N LEU A 14 -4.16 -0.09 -1.42
CA LEU A 14 -4.47 0.84 -2.51
C LEU A 14 -5.48 1.90 -2.06
N LYS A 15 -6.58 1.49 -1.41
CA LYS A 15 -7.58 2.41 -0.86
C LYS A 15 -6.95 3.40 0.12
N LYS A 16 -6.11 2.91 1.03
CA LYS A 16 -5.44 3.75 2.03
C LYS A 16 -4.42 4.70 1.41
N LEU A 17 -3.72 4.29 0.36
CA LEU A 17 -2.83 5.17 -0.41
C LEU A 17 -3.63 6.28 -1.09
N LEU A 18 -4.75 5.96 -1.75
CA LEU A 18 -5.61 6.97 -2.40
C LEU A 18 -6.21 7.95 -1.39
N GLU A 19 -6.65 7.48 -0.22
CA GLU A 19 -7.15 8.35 0.88
C GLU A 19 -6.09 9.31 1.43
N ASN A 20 -4.80 9.04 1.18
CA ASN A 20 -3.67 9.82 1.66
C ASN A 20 -2.85 10.44 0.52
N ASP A 21 -3.45 10.65 -0.66
CA ASP A 21 -2.79 11.28 -1.82
C ASP A 21 -1.50 10.54 -2.24
N GLU A 22 -1.53 9.22 -2.24
CA GLU A 22 -0.38 8.34 -2.53
C GLU A 22 0.82 8.54 -1.56
N ASN A 23 0.64 9.25 -0.44
CA ASN A 23 1.68 9.48 0.55
C ASN A 23 1.96 8.21 1.37
N ILE A 24 3.05 7.52 1.02
CA ILE A 24 3.47 6.26 1.67
C ILE A 24 3.75 6.46 3.17
N SER A 25 4.38 7.57 3.55
CA SER A 25 4.73 7.82 4.96
C SER A 25 3.48 7.97 5.82
N LYS A 26 2.55 8.82 5.38
CA LYS A 26 1.26 9.03 6.06
C LYS A 26 0.42 7.77 6.06
N THR A 27 0.38 7.03 4.95
CA THR A 27 -0.36 5.77 4.86
C THR A 27 0.18 4.71 5.82
N ALA A 28 1.51 4.58 5.93
CA ALA A 28 2.17 3.65 6.84
C ALA A 28 1.84 3.96 8.30
N GLU A 29 1.86 5.24 8.68
CA GLU A 29 1.43 5.70 10.00
C GLU A 29 -0.05 5.37 10.27
N VAL A 30 -0.95 5.70 9.32
CA VAL A 30 -2.40 5.47 9.44
C VAL A 30 -2.76 3.99 9.60
N ILE A 31 -2.09 3.09 8.88
CA ILE A 31 -2.35 1.64 8.98
C ILE A 31 -1.48 0.95 10.04
N GLY A 32 -0.62 1.69 10.74
CA GLY A 32 0.18 1.20 11.86
C GLY A 32 1.30 0.24 11.45
N ILE A 33 1.94 0.44 10.29
CA ILE A 33 3.09 -0.37 9.86
C ILE A 33 4.29 0.51 9.51
N GLU A 34 5.47 -0.09 9.51
CA GLU A 34 6.66 0.62 9.03
C GLU A 34 6.55 1.01 7.56
N ARG A 35 7.00 2.21 7.21
CA ARG A 35 7.08 2.70 5.83
C ARG A 35 7.83 1.75 4.90
N SER A 36 8.93 1.16 5.37
CA SER A 36 9.73 0.16 4.62
C SER A 36 8.92 -1.10 4.30
N ASN A 37 8.05 -1.54 5.23
CA ASN A 37 7.16 -2.68 5.05
C ASN A 37 6.05 -2.35 4.05
N LEU A 38 5.45 -1.18 4.17
CA LEU A 38 4.45 -0.71 3.20
C LEU A 38 5.04 -0.65 1.79
N HIS A 39 6.25 -0.10 1.63
CA HIS A 39 6.93 -0.02 0.35
C HIS A 39 7.20 -1.41 -0.27
N ARG A 40 7.64 -2.38 0.55
CA ARG A 40 7.79 -3.78 0.09
C ARG A 40 6.47 -4.40 -0.33
N LYS A 41 5.39 -4.15 0.42
CA LYS A 41 4.04 -4.64 0.09
C LYS A 41 3.52 -4.06 -1.23
N ILE A 42 3.65 -2.75 -1.42
CA ILE A 42 3.30 -2.04 -2.68
C ILE A 42 3.99 -2.72 -3.86
N LYS A 43 5.32 -2.93 -3.77
CA LYS A 43 6.10 -3.61 -4.82
C LYS A 43 5.67 -5.07 -5.01
N SER A 44 5.40 -5.81 -3.93
CA SER A 44 5.00 -7.22 -3.97
C SER A 44 3.60 -7.45 -4.54
N TYR A 45 2.69 -6.48 -4.36
CA TYR A 45 1.35 -6.51 -4.92
C TYR A 45 1.25 -5.87 -6.31
N GLY A 46 2.35 -5.30 -6.83
CA GLY A 46 2.38 -4.61 -8.12
C GLY A 46 1.52 -3.35 -8.12
N ILE A 47 1.47 -2.63 -6.99
CA ILE A 47 0.80 -1.33 -6.92
C ILE A 47 1.75 -0.30 -7.52
N GLU A 48 1.36 0.27 -8.65
CA GLU A 48 2.09 1.36 -9.30
C GLU A 48 1.65 2.68 -8.66
N LEU A 49 2.53 3.26 -7.86
CA LEU A 49 2.40 4.65 -7.44
C LEU A 49 2.98 5.53 -8.54
N ARG A 50 2.35 6.66 -8.82
CA ARG A 50 2.93 7.61 -9.76
C ARG A 50 4.25 8.09 -9.18
N LYS A 51 5.35 7.72 -9.83
CA LYS A 51 6.64 8.34 -9.54
C LYS A 51 6.55 9.77 -10.05
N GLU A 52 6.46 10.72 -9.14
CA GLU A 52 6.92 12.07 -9.44
C GLU A 52 8.43 11.97 -9.73
N GLY A 53 8.81 12.16 -10.99
CA GLY A 53 10.16 12.48 -11.47
C GLY A 53 11.29 11.56 -11.04
#